data_AF-A0A7I4Y1H2-F1
#
_entry.id   AF-A0A7I4Y1H2-F1
#
_cell.length_a   1.000
_cell.length_b   1.000
_cell.length_c   1.000
_cell.angle_alpha   90.00
_cell.angle_beta   90.00
_cell.angle_gamma   90.00
#
_symmetry.space_group_name_H-M   'P 1'
#
loop_
_entity.id
_entity.type
_entity.pdbx_description
1 polymer ?
#
loop_
_entity_poly.entity_id
_entity_poly.type
_entity_poly.pdbx_seq_one_letter_code
_entity_poly.pdbx_strand_id
1 'polypeptide(L)'
;MTNAQWEGLREIRKRVADGEIRLSVSDKGGEFVVLPRSLDREITKLHLSDTSVYSHSTEKTFLTQCHKLNALWVSIGTIAKLDRRLIKRLKLDTPSCPVFYSLIKTHKLSNGGENSANASDYKIRPIISCVGGPTDRISWFLNKIVGQLLRYVPSHLPNTNEFLDRLRSCRLQENCVVESFDVTALYTNVNNSEALQAVSEMLDEHETEIVTFGLSKVHIMTLIKECLNCNIFKWSGQYFSQNRGLAMGQRLAPVLAICFMSRVERPVIARMPIMYCRYIDDCCVVTSTQQEMDELFDILNRQSQYIKFTREVPHEGWLPYLNTQINISSGRYNVKWYRKNSCKNILLHAKSAHPEAVKRAVVRNMYRTATGVCTGEVEREESRKLAAEIASLNGYGTQRGRSGSKAYSLRNRENMAHLRLPFISDKVSAEIRQCIARADLANDVVLINLPANNIKRHLIRNRLYDRTCTTDNCVICPFGRDGDCTQRGTVYQLQCSACDEIYIGETGRMLSIRVKEHLAGKRRGSLLTPLGRHRLDEHQDDDFDIKCKILAYENEIGARKILEALHIRERNPKLNNRNECIAITSELLPFIPFCGL
;
A
#
# COMPACT_ATOMS: atom_id res chain seq x y z
N MET A 1 16.86 -20.09 -9.45
CA MET A 1 17.92 -19.08 -9.70
C MET A 1 19.24 -19.81 -9.80
N THR A 2 20.11 -19.40 -10.71
CA THR A 2 21.49 -19.94 -10.79
C THR A 2 22.35 -19.36 -9.66
N ASN A 3 23.51 -19.96 -9.38
CA ASN A 3 24.46 -19.44 -8.37
C ASN A 3 24.89 -18.01 -8.71
N ALA A 4 25.22 -17.73 -9.99
CA ALA A 4 25.54 -16.39 -10.45
C ALA A 4 24.43 -15.36 -10.18
N GLN A 5 23.16 -15.74 -10.35
CA GLN A 5 22.03 -14.84 -10.02
C GLN A 5 21.90 -14.57 -8.52
N TRP A 6 22.21 -15.56 -7.67
CA TRP A 6 22.25 -15.38 -6.23
C TRP A 6 23.38 -14.46 -5.79
N GLU A 7 24.56 -14.60 -6.39
CA GLU A 7 25.70 -13.69 -6.16
C GLU A 7 25.36 -12.27 -6.60
N GLY A 8 24.80 -12.07 -7.80
CA GLY A 8 24.34 -10.76 -8.25
C GLY A 8 23.31 -10.11 -7.31
N LEU A 9 22.37 -10.89 -6.76
CA LEU A 9 21.44 -10.37 -5.75
C LEU A 9 22.16 -9.94 -4.46
N ARG A 10 23.20 -10.65 -4.02
CA ARG A 10 24.00 -10.27 -2.84
C ARG A 10 24.79 -9.00 -3.12
N GLU A 11 25.40 -8.89 -4.29
CA GLU A 11 26.13 -7.70 -4.72
C GLU A 11 25.22 -6.47 -4.76
N ILE A 12 24.05 -6.57 -5.40
CA ILE A 12 23.06 -5.50 -5.44
C ILE A 12 22.64 -5.07 -4.04
N ARG A 13 22.39 -6.02 -3.13
CA ARG A 13 22.05 -5.72 -1.74
C ARG A 13 23.18 -5.01 -1.02
N LYS A 14 24.43 -5.41 -1.26
CA LYS A 14 25.62 -4.75 -0.71
C LYS A 14 25.72 -3.32 -1.20
N ARG A 15 25.61 -3.06 -2.50
CA ARG A 15 25.63 -1.69 -3.08
C ARG A 15 24.49 -0.80 -2.54
N VAL A 16 23.32 -1.38 -2.26
CA VAL A 16 22.25 -0.68 -1.55
C VAL A 16 22.61 -0.44 -0.08
N ALA A 17 23.23 -1.39 0.63
CA ALA A 17 23.64 -1.20 2.02
C ALA A 17 24.72 -0.12 2.16
N ASP A 18 25.73 -0.17 1.29
CA ASP A 18 26.89 0.74 1.24
C ASP A 18 26.50 2.15 0.77
N GLY A 19 25.29 2.30 0.25
CA GLY A 19 24.70 3.58 -0.08
C GLY A 19 25.08 4.14 -1.44
N GLU A 20 25.63 3.30 -2.32
CA GLU A 20 25.91 3.65 -3.70
C GLU A 20 24.62 3.87 -4.51
N ILE A 21 23.67 2.94 -4.37
CA ILE A 21 22.46 2.92 -5.21
C ILE A 21 21.15 2.92 -4.42
N ARG A 22 20.11 3.40 -5.10
CA ARG A 22 18.70 3.31 -4.75
C ARG A 22 17.99 2.41 -5.77
N LEU A 23 17.30 1.38 -5.28
CA LEU A 23 16.44 0.52 -6.11
C LEU A 23 14.95 0.74 -5.85
N SER A 24 14.24 1.28 -6.84
CA SER A 24 12.79 1.48 -6.81
C SER A 24 12.12 0.74 -7.98
N VAL A 25 10.81 0.94 -8.15
CA VAL A 25 10.11 0.60 -9.39
C VAL A 25 9.63 1.88 -10.05
N SER A 26 9.46 1.84 -11.37
CA SER A 26 8.86 2.96 -12.10
C SER A 26 7.39 3.17 -11.73
N ASP A 27 6.89 4.36 -12.02
CA ASP A 27 5.50 4.75 -11.74
C ASP A 27 4.46 3.89 -12.49
N LYS A 28 4.66 3.67 -13.80
CA LYS A 28 3.66 3.07 -14.69
C LYS A 28 4.09 1.75 -15.38
N GLY A 29 5.38 1.47 -15.50
CA GLY A 29 5.86 0.32 -16.27
C GLY A 29 6.19 -0.92 -15.44
N GLY A 30 6.47 -0.74 -14.14
CA GLY A 30 6.75 -1.82 -13.19
C GLY A 30 8.18 -2.35 -13.24
N GLU A 31 9.03 -1.84 -14.15
CA GLU A 31 10.46 -2.10 -14.19
C GLU A 31 11.18 -1.58 -12.94
N PHE A 32 12.33 -2.18 -12.64
CA PHE A 32 13.24 -1.66 -11.63
C PHE A 32 13.87 -0.37 -12.14
N VAL A 33 13.99 0.60 -11.24
CA VAL A 33 14.75 1.83 -11.46
C VAL A 33 15.94 1.80 -10.53
N VAL A 34 17.13 1.95 -11.10
CA VAL A 34 18.41 1.99 -10.38
C VAL A 34 18.97 3.39 -10.52
N LEU A 35 19.16 4.09 -9.40
CA LEU A 35 19.76 5.43 -9.38
C LEU A 35 20.94 5.45 -8.41
N PRO A 36 21.97 6.29 -8.65
CA PRO A 36 22.85 6.73 -7.58
C PRO A 36 22.03 7.30 -6.42
N ARG A 37 22.38 6.92 -5.19
CA ARG A 37 21.64 7.41 -4.01
C ARG A 37 21.70 8.93 -3.87
N SER A 38 22.82 9.55 -4.25
CA SER A 38 22.98 11.01 -4.29
C SER A 38 21.91 11.67 -5.16
N LEU A 39 21.75 11.19 -6.40
CA LEU A 39 20.78 11.71 -7.35
C LEU A 39 19.33 11.54 -6.85
N ASP A 40 18.95 10.38 -6.30
CA ASP A 40 17.61 10.19 -5.71
C ASP A 40 17.33 11.18 -4.55
N ARG A 41 18.36 11.51 -3.76
CA ARG A 41 18.26 12.52 -2.70
C ARG A 41 18.09 13.92 -3.27
N GLU A 42 18.82 14.29 -4.31
CA GLU A 42 18.70 15.60 -4.97
C GLU A 42 17.32 15.79 -5.60
N ILE A 43 16.82 14.79 -6.34
CA ILE A 43 15.47 14.78 -6.91
C ILE A 43 14.43 14.97 -5.80
N THR A 44 14.57 14.24 -4.69
CA THR A 44 13.62 14.34 -3.58
C THR A 44 13.70 15.70 -2.87
N LYS A 45 14.90 16.24 -2.63
CA LYS A 45 15.07 17.58 -2.05
C LYS A 45 14.43 18.66 -2.91
N LEU A 46 14.66 18.61 -4.23
CA LEU A 46 14.07 19.54 -5.18
C LEU A 46 12.54 19.49 -5.17
N HIS A 47 11.96 18.29 -5.06
CA HIS A 47 10.51 18.13 -4.93
C HIS A 47 9.98 18.70 -3.60
N LEU A 48 10.68 18.46 -2.49
CA LEU A 48 10.28 18.94 -1.17
C LEU A 48 10.56 20.44 -0.94
N SER A 49 11.31 21.09 -1.83
CA SER A 49 11.56 22.54 -1.76
C SER A 49 10.39 23.39 -2.28
N ASP A 50 9.36 22.79 -2.88
CA ASP A 50 8.14 23.51 -3.26
C ASP A 50 7.35 23.93 -2.00
N THR A 51 7.59 25.17 -1.56
CA THR A 51 6.97 25.77 -0.38
C THR A 51 5.46 26.03 -0.55
N SER A 52 4.94 25.99 -1.79
CA SER A 52 3.50 26.07 -2.03
C SER A 52 2.77 24.77 -1.66
N VAL A 53 3.49 23.65 -1.58
CA VAL A 53 2.93 22.32 -1.26
C VAL A 53 3.45 21.79 0.08
N TYR A 54 4.71 22.03 0.42
CA TYR A 54 5.36 21.44 1.59
C TYR A 54 5.95 22.49 2.55
N SER A 55 6.04 22.14 3.82
CA SER A 55 6.76 22.93 4.83
C SER A 55 7.48 22.02 5.83
N HIS A 56 8.47 22.56 6.53
CA HIS A 56 9.12 21.86 7.62
C HIS A 56 8.21 21.73 8.85
N SER A 57 8.38 20.63 9.58
CA SER A 57 7.66 20.36 10.82
C SER A 57 8.60 19.72 11.85
N THR A 58 8.04 19.22 12.96
CA THR A 58 8.81 18.61 14.04
C THR A 58 8.17 17.31 14.52
N GLU A 59 8.98 16.47 15.18
CA GLU A 59 8.48 15.29 15.88
C GLU A 59 7.44 15.64 16.95
N LYS A 60 7.65 16.74 17.68
CA LYS A 60 6.70 17.23 18.70
C LYS A 60 5.32 17.50 18.07
N THR A 61 5.28 18.19 16.93
CA THR A 61 4.02 18.47 16.22
C THR A 61 3.35 17.18 15.75
N PHE A 62 4.12 16.22 15.21
CA PHE A 62 3.62 14.91 14.84
C PHE A 62 2.95 14.19 16.01
N LEU A 63 3.62 14.12 17.16
CA LEU A 63 3.09 13.44 18.35
C LEU A 63 1.82 14.14 18.87
N THR A 64 1.78 15.48 18.87
CA THR A 64 0.59 16.25 19.23
C THR A 64 -0.61 15.91 18.32
N GLN A 65 -0.41 15.86 17.01
CA GLN A 65 -1.46 15.47 16.05
C GLN A 65 -1.96 14.04 16.32
N CYS A 66 -1.04 13.10 16.58
CA CYS A 66 -1.38 11.72 16.92
C CYS A 66 -2.26 11.62 18.17
N HIS A 67 -1.87 12.32 19.24
CA HIS A 67 -2.63 12.32 20.49
C HIS A 67 -4.01 12.95 20.31
N LYS A 68 -4.09 14.07 19.59
CA LYS A 68 -5.36 14.75 19.29
C LYS A 68 -6.31 13.85 18.52
N LEU A 69 -5.85 13.20 17.45
CA LEU A 69 -6.69 12.30 16.65
C LEU A 69 -7.20 11.11 17.48
N ASN A 70 -6.33 10.49 18.29
CA ASN A 70 -6.73 9.39 19.17
C ASN A 70 -7.76 9.84 20.22
N ALA A 71 -7.56 11.01 20.83
CA ALA A 71 -8.49 11.55 21.82
C ALA A 71 -9.87 11.82 21.21
N LEU A 72 -9.89 12.43 20.02
CA LEU A 72 -11.14 12.68 19.29
C LEU A 72 -11.83 11.38 18.86
N TRP A 73 -11.09 10.40 18.35
CA TRP A 73 -11.63 9.10 18.00
C TRP A 73 -12.30 8.41 19.20
N VAL A 74 -11.64 8.39 20.35
CA VAL A 74 -12.17 7.78 21.57
C VAL A 74 -13.41 8.53 22.07
N SER A 75 -13.35 9.86 22.09
CA SER A 75 -14.48 10.71 22.52
C SER A 75 -15.70 10.50 21.62
N ILE A 76 -15.53 10.72 20.30
CA ILE A 76 -16.60 10.57 19.32
C ILE A 76 -17.14 9.15 19.29
N GLY A 77 -16.27 8.14 19.30
CA GLY A 77 -16.69 6.73 19.31
C GLY A 77 -17.52 6.38 20.54
N THR A 78 -17.21 6.99 21.70
CA THR A 78 -17.98 6.79 22.93
C THR A 78 -19.35 7.48 22.85
N ILE A 79 -19.39 8.73 22.39
CA ILE A 79 -20.63 9.51 22.20
C ILE A 79 -21.57 8.80 21.22
N ALA A 80 -21.03 8.30 20.11
CA ALA A 80 -21.76 7.55 19.10
C ALA A 80 -22.07 6.09 19.48
N LYS A 81 -21.72 5.66 20.71
CA LYS A 81 -21.97 4.30 21.23
C LYS A 81 -21.40 3.20 20.34
N LEU A 82 -20.24 3.44 19.73
CA LEU A 82 -19.51 2.41 18.99
C LEU A 82 -19.04 1.30 19.94
N ASP A 83 -18.90 0.08 19.41
CA ASP A 83 -18.37 -1.05 20.16
C ASP A 83 -16.98 -0.73 20.77
N ARG A 84 -16.80 -1.04 22.06
CA ARG A 84 -15.55 -0.72 22.78
C ARG A 84 -14.33 -1.44 22.19
N ARG A 85 -14.49 -2.65 21.65
CA ARG A 85 -13.39 -3.39 21.01
C ARG A 85 -13.02 -2.70 19.69
N LEU A 86 -13.98 -2.18 18.94
CA LEU A 86 -13.73 -1.37 17.74
C LEU A 86 -12.94 -0.10 18.08
N ILE A 87 -13.39 0.68 19.07
CA ILE A 87 -12.71 1.92 19.49
C ILE A 87 -11.24 1.62 19.84
N LYS A 88 -11.02 0.60 20.69
CA LYS A 88 -9.68 0.17 21.11
C LYS A 88 -8.83 -0.33 19.94
N ARG A 89 -9.42 -1.06 18.99
CA ARG A 89 -8.72 -1.62 17.84
C ARG A 89 -8.25 -0.56 16.85
N LEU A 90 -9.03 0.49 16.63
CA LEU A 90 -8.67 1.55 15.67
C LEU A 90 -7.75 2.62 16.28
N LYS A 91 -7.75 2.79 17.60
CA LYS A 91 -6.77 3.63 18.31
C LYS A 91 -5.35 3.08 18.10
N LEU A 92 -4.39 3.97 17.85
CA LEU A 92 -2.97 3.63 17.72
C LEU A 92 -2.16 4.39 18.77
N ASP A 93 -1.76 3.71 19.85
CA ASP A 93 -1.02 4.36 20.94
C ASP A 93 0.42 4.74 20.56
N THR A 94 1.02 4.02 19.61
CA THR A 94 2.37 4.29 19.12
C THR A 94 2.38 4.26 17.58
N PRO A 95 1.84 5.28 16.90
CA PRO A 95 1.83 5.31 15.44
C PRO A 95 3.25 5.47 14.88
N SER A 96 3.52 4.93 13.69
CA SER A 96 4.77 5.21 12.98
C SER A 96 4.61 6.54 12.25
N CYS A 97 5.64 7.39 12.23
CA CYS A 97 5.61 8.54 11.34
C CYS A 97 5.46 8.06 9.89
N PRO A 98 4.50 8.58 9.10
CA PRO A 98 4.46 8.36 7.66
C PRO A 98 5.79 8.73 7.00
N VAL A 99 6.16 8.05 5.92
CA VAL A 99 7.45 8.30 5.24
C VAL A 99 7.25 8.60 3.77
N PHE A 100 7.97 9.60 3.29
CA PHE A 100 8.01 9.97 1.89
C PHE A 100 8.92 9.01 1.09
N TYR A 101 8.45 8.58 -0.06
CA TYR A 101 9.29 8.02 -1.11
C TYR A 101 8.73 8.39 -2.48
N SER A 102 9.60 8.40 -3.48
CA SER A 102 9.26 8.77 -4.85
C SER A 102 9.27 7.53 -5.76
N LEU A 103 8.44 7.56 -6.79
CA LEU A 103 8.53 6.68 -7.96
C LEU A 103 8.90 7.53 -9.18
N ILE A 104 9.92 7.12 -9.93
CA ILE A 104 10.35 7.85 -11.13
C ILE A 104 9.33 7.62 -12.25
N LYS A 105 8.91 8.71 -12.90
CA LYS A 105 8.06 8.67 -14.09
C LYS A 105 8.93 8.46 -15.33
N THR A 106 9.44 7.25 -15.50
CA THR A 106 10.32 6.87 -16.63
C THR A 106 9.73 7.22 -18.00
N HIS A 107 8.43 7.05 -18.17
CA HIS A 107 7.67 7.44 -19.37
C HIS A 107 7.62 8.95 -19.67
N LYS A 108 8.15 9.81 -18.81
CA LYS A 108 8.25 11.26 -19.02
C LYS A 108 9.69 11.74 -19.21
N LEU A 109 10.67 10.81 -19.21
CA LEU A 109 12.05 11.15 -19.53
C LEU A 109 12.17 11.35 -21.05
N SER A 110 12.93 12.36 -21.46
CA SER A 110 13.30 12.56 -22.86
C SER A 110 14.24 11.43 -23.34
N ASN A 111 14.34 11.23 -24.65
CA ASN A 111 15.29 10.26 -25.22
C ASN A 111 16.72 10.59 -24.75
N GLY A 112 17.39 9.64 -24.09
CA GLY A 112 18.72 9.82 -23.50
C GLY A 112 18.73 10.36 -22.06
N GLY A 113 17.58 10.77 -21.51
CA GLY A 113 17.45 11.29 -20.15
C GLY A 113 17.69 10.27 -19.04
N GLU A 114 17.78 8.98 -19.36
CA GLU A 114 18.06 7.89 -18.41
C GLU A 114 19.44 8.03 -17.74
N ASN A 115 20.37 8.77 -18.37
CA ASN A 115 21.71 9.04 -17.86
C ASN A 115 21.89 10.49 -17.36
N SER A 116 20.81 11.28 -17.26
CA SER A 116 20.95 12.65 -16.76
C SER A 116 21.41 12.66 -15.31
N ALA A 117 22.42 13.45 -15.02
CA ALA A 117 22.86 13.73 -13.66
C ALA A 117 22.05 14.85 -12.99
N ASN A 118 21.19 15.56 -13.74
CA ASN A 118 20.44 16.69 -13.23
C ASN A 118 19.09 16.27 -12.63
N ALA A 119 18.86 16.60 -11.36
CA ALA A 119 17.64 16.28 -10.64
C ALA A 119 16.36 16.86 -11.27
N SER A 120 16.43 18.01 -11.95
CA SER A 120 15.24 18.68 -12.54
C SER A 120 14.59 17.91 -13.68
N ASP A 121 15.36 17.03 -14.32
CA ASP A 121 14.94 16.26 -15.49
C ASP A 121 14.01 15.11 -15.09
N TYR A 122 14.07 14.70 -13.83
CA TYR A 122 13.29 13.61 -13.29
C TYR A 122 11.96 14.08 -12.72
N LYS A 123 10.86 13.73 -13.40
CA LYS A 123 9.52 13.84 -12.82
C LYS A 123 9.24 12.63 -11.93
N ILE A 124 8.63 12.87 -10.77
CA ILE A 124 8.29 11.82 -9.81
C ILE A 124 6.79 11.72 -9.52
N ARG A 125 6.37 10.57 -8.99
CA ARG A 125 5.14 10.43 -8.21
C ARG A 125 5.52 10.41 -6.73
N PRO A 126 5.18 11.45 -5.95
CA PRO A 126 5.43 11.46 -4.51
C PRO A 126 4.44 10.52 -3.82
N ILE A 127 4.92 9.69 -2.89
CA ILE A 127 4.08 8.82 -2.07
C ILE A 127 4.42 9.04 -0.60
N ILE A 128 3.41 9.27 0.22
CA ILE A 128 3.53 9.32 1.68
C ILE A 128 2.95 8.02 2.23
N SER A 129 3.82 7.13 2.71
CA SER A 129 3.42 5.84 3.26
C SER A 129 2.77 6.00 4.64
N CYS A 130 1.44 6.05 4.68
CA CYS A 130 0.67 6.13 5.92
C CYS A 130 0.49 4.79 6.65
N VAL A 131 1.16 3.72 6.20
CA VAL A 131 1.03 2.38 6.80
C VAL A 131 1.51 2.41 8.26
N GLY A 132 0.63 2.00 9.17
CA GLY A 132 0.88 2.07 10.61
C GLY A 132 0.98 3.49 11.18
N GLY A 133 0.65 4.51 10.38
CA GLY A 133 0.58 5.91 10.80
C GLY A 133 -0.69 6.25 11.55
N PRO A 134 -0.80 7.47 12.10
CA PRO A 134 -1.89 7.84 13.02
C PRO A 134 -3.27 7.72 12.38
N THR A 135 -3.37 7.98 11.08
CA THR A 135 -4.65 7.97 10.36
C THR A 135 -5.02 6.59 9.80
N ASP A 136 -4.12 5.61 9.77
CA ASP A 136 -4.28 4.37 8.97
C ASP A 136 -5.60 3.65 9.27
N ARG A 137 -5.86 3.34 10.55
CA ARG A 137 -7.02 2.55 10.98
C ARG A 137 -8.32 3.36 11.00
N ILE A 138 -8.27 4.60 11.46
CA ILE A 138 -9.45 5.49 11.53
C ILE A 138 -9.90 5.87 10.12
N SER A 139 -8.96 6.25 9.23
CA SER A 139 -9.27 6.57 7.83
C SER A 139 -9.82 5.37 7.05
N TRP A 140 -9.38 4.13 7.37
CA TRP A 140 -10.00 2.92 6.82
C TRP A 140 -11.48 2.81 7.17
N PHE A 141 -11.83 3.04 8.43
CA PHE A 141 -13.21 2.98 8.90
C PHE A 141 -14.06 4.09 8.29
N LEU A 142 -13.57 5.33 8.29
CA LEU A 142 -14.25 6.45 7.63
C LEU A 142 -14.48 6.19 6.14
N ASN A 143 -13.52 5.58 5.45
CA ASN A 143 -13.66 5.22 4.04
C ASN A 143 -14.75 4.15 3.79
N LYS A 144 -15.12 3.35 4.80
CA LYS A 144 -16.30 2.47 4.70
C LYS A 144 -17.62 3.24 4.74
N ILE A 145 -17.62 4.42 5.34
CA ILE A 145 -18.78 5.31 5.38
C ILE A 145 -18.82 6.14 4.09
N VAL A 146 -17.88 7.08 3.93
CA VAL A 146 -17.92 8.04 2.82
C VAL A 146 -17.64 7.42 1.45
N GLY A 147 -17.01 6.25 1.39
CA GLY A 147 -16.84 5.52 0.12
C GLY A 147 -18.18 5.08 -0.50
N GLN A 148 -19.26 4.99 0.28
CA GLN A 148 -20.60 4.70 -0.24
C GLN A 148 -21.14 5.85 -1.09
N LEU A 149 -20.70 7.09 -0.84
CA LEU A 149 -21.13 8.29 -1.56
C LEU A 149 -20.75 8.25 -3.04
N LEU A 150 -19.71 7.48 -3.41
CA LEU A 150 -19.20 7.43 -4.78
C LEU A 150 -20.24 6.96 -5.81
N ARG A 151 -21.26 6.19 -5.38
CA ARG A 151 -22.36 5.76 -6.26
C ARG A 151 -23.27 6.90 -6.71
N TYR A 152 -23.25 8.03 -6.00
CA TYR A 152 -24.05 9.21 -6.30
C TYR A 152 -23.30 10.23 -7.14
N VAL A 153 -22.03 9.99 -7.47
CA VAL A 153 -21.25 10.88 -8.35
C VAL A 153 -21.53 10.48 -9.79
N PRO A 154 -22.27 11.27 -10.59
CA PRO A 154 -22.73 10.83 -11.91
C PRO A 154 -21.59 10.54 -12.88
N SER A 155 -20.50 11.31 -12.81
CA SER A 155 -19.32 11.14 -13.66
C SER A 155 -18.42 9.98 -13.23
N HIS A 156 -18.56 9.44 -12.01
CA HIS A 156 -17.60 8.48 -11.47
C HIS A 156 -17.68 7.12 -12.18
N LEU A 157 -16.53 6.63 -12.63
CA LEU A 157 -16.34 5.27 -13.14
C LEU A 157 -15.51 4.43 -12.16
N PRO A 158 -16.00 3.27 -11.70
CA PRO A 158 -15.24 2.36 -10.86
C PRO A 158 -14.39 1.35 -11.65
N ASN A 159 -14.69 1.12 -12.94
CA ASN A 159 -13.95 0.19 -13.80
C ASN A 159 -14.32 0.35 -15.29
N THR A 160 -13.56 -0.34 -16.15
CA THR A 160 -13.75 -0.35 -17.61
C THR A 160 -15.09 -0.94 -18.06
N ASN A 161 -15.66 -1.91 -17.35
CA ASN A 161 -16.94 -2.49 -17.79
C ASN A 161 -18.07 -1.46 -17.70
N GLU A 162 -18.11 -0.68 -16.62
CA GLU A 162 -19.09 0.40 -16.49
C GLU A 162 -18.89 1.49 -17.55
N PHE A 163 -17.64 1.77 -17.92
CA PHE A 163 -17.34 2.64 -19.06
C PHE A 163 -17.96 2.09 -20.36
N LEU A 164 -17.77 0.81 -20.66
CA LEU A 164 -18.35 0.17 -21.85
C LEU A 164 -19.88 0.15 -21.81
N ASP A 165 -20.49 -0.04 -20.64
CA ASP A 165 -21.94 0.00 -20.47
C ASP A 165 -22.51 1.41 -20.72
N ARG A 166 -21.81 2.46 -20.27
CA ARG A 166 -22.16 3.84 -20.60
C ARG A 166 -22.04 4.10 -22.10
N LEU A 167 -20.91 3.72 -22.71
CA LEU A 167 -20.69 3.88 -24.15
C LEU A 167 -21.75 3.17 -24.99
N ARG A 168 -22.17 1.96 -24.59
CA ARG A 168 -23.28 1.21 -25.21
C ARG A 168 -24.62 1.93 -25.14
N SER A 169 -24.85 2.65 -24.04
CA SER A 169 -26.11 3.34 -23.77
C SER A 169 -26.16 4.73 -24.41
N CYS A 170 -25.02 5.26 -24.86
CA CYS A 170 -24.92 6.55 -25.53
C CYS A 170 -25.53 6.49 -26.94
N ARG A 171 -26.35 7.50 -27.26
CA ARG A 171 -26.84 7.75 -28.62
C ARG A 171 -25.82 8.59 -29.37
N LEU A 172 -24.88 7.94 -30.04
CA LEU A 172 -23.84 8.61 -30.81
C LEU A 172 -24.42 9.19 -32.11
N GLN A 173 -24.10 10.45 -32.38
CA GLN A 173 -24.45 11.14 -33.62
C GLN A 173 -23.32 10.97 -34.66
N GLU A 174 -23.61 11.20 -35.95
CA GLU A 174 -22.62 11.01 -37.02
C GLU A 174 -21.37 11.90 -36.85
N ASN A 175 -21.56 13.13 -36.35
CA ASN A 175 -20.50 14.13 -36.22
C ASN A 175 -20.01 14.33 -34.77
N CYS A 176 -20.31 13.39 -33.87
CA CYS A 176 -19.89 13.53 -32.49
C CYS A 176 -18.36 13.50 -32.35
N VAL A 177 -17.86 14.23 -31.37
CA VAL A 177 -16.43 14.36 -31.06
C VAL A 177 -16.15 13.62 -29.78
N VAL A 178 -15.04 12.88 -29.73
CA VAL A 178 -14.56 12.18 -28.54
C VAL A 178 -13.14 12.61 -28.20
N GLU A 179 -12.94 13.01 -26.95
CA GLU A 179 -11.63 13.38 -26.41
C GLU A 179 -11.45 12.78 -25.01
N SER A 180 -10.19 12.60 -24.61
CA SER A 180 -9.83 12.22 -23.25
C SER A 180 -9.22 13.42 -22.54
N PHE A 181 -9.67 13.72 -21.33
CA PHE A 181 -9.03 14.76 -20.49
C PHE A 181 -8.28 14.12 -19.32
N ASP A 182 -7.05 14.55 -19.05
CA ASP A 182 -6.23 14.10 -17.91
C ASP A 182 -6.05 15.25 -16.91
N VAL A 183 -6.39 15.00 -15.65
CA VAL A 183 -6.20 15.96 -14.57
C VAL A 183 -4.74 16.00 -14.14
N THR A 184 -4.10 17.16 -14.32
CA THR A 184 -2.69 17.34 -13.99
C THR A 184 -2.47 17.27 -12.49
N ALA A 185 -1.77 16.21 -12.06
CA ALA A 185 -1.33 16.00 -10.68
C ALA A 185 -2.46 16.16 -9.65
N LEU A 186 -3.62 15.56 -9.93
CA LEU A 186 -4.86 15.67 -9.15
C LEU A 186 -4.62 15.78 -7.64
N TYR A 187 -4.05 14.75 -7.01
CA TYR A 187 -3.92 14.71 -5.55
C TYR A 187 -3.13 15.88 -4.95
N THR A 188 -2.06 16.36 -5.57
CA THR A 188 -1.28 17.49 -5.04
C THR A 188 -1.97 18.85 -5.23
N ASN A 189 -2.95 18.92 -6.13
CA ASN A 189 -3.65 20.14 -6.51
C ASN A 189 -5.07 20.25 -5.93
N VAL A 190 -5.62 19.18 -5.35
CA VAL A 190 -6.92 19.25 -4.64
C VAL A 190 -6.85 20.26 -3.49
N ASN A 191 -7.83 21.14 -3.40
CA ASN A 191 -7.99 22.02 -2.25
C ASN A 191 -8.69 21.26 -1.11
N ASN A 192 -8.04 21.15 0.04
CA ASN A 192 -8.52 20.38 1.18
C ASN A 192 -9.85 20.93 1.75
N SER A 193 -10.05 22.25 1.79
CA SER A 193 -11.30 22.83 2.31
C SER A 193 -12.46 22.60 1.35
N GLU A 194 -12.24 22.76 0.05
CA GLU A 194 -13.24 22.50 -0.98
C GLU A 194 -13.60 21.01 -1.07
N ALA A 195 -12.63 20.12 -0.87
CA ALA A 195 -12.88 18.68 -0.78
C ALA A 195 -13.73 18.31 0.44
N LEU A 196 -13.44 18.89 1.61
CA LEU A 196 -14.28 18.71 2.81
C LEU A 196 -15.70 19.24 2.58
N GLN A 197 -15.81 20.40 1.93
CA GLN A 197 -17.10 20.99 1.60
C GLN A 197 -17.91 20.09 0.64
N ALA A 198 -17.28 19.55 -0.41
CA ALA A 198 -17.95 18.63 -1.33
C ALA A 198 -18.49 17.37 -0.63
N VAL A 199 -17.71 16.78 0.29
CA VAL A 199 -18.17 15.64 1.09
C VAL A 199 -19.31 16.03 2.03
N SER A 200 -19.22 17.21 2.66
CA SER A 200 -20.27 17.72 3.53
C SER A 200 -21.61 17.85 2.79
N GLU A 201 -21.61 18.43 1.59
CA GLU A 201 -22.80 18.56 0.73
C GLU A 201 -23.37 17.20 0.37
N MET A 202 -22.52 16.25 -0.06
CA MET A 202 -22.99 14.89 -0.39
C MET A 202 -23.55 14.14 0.83
N LEU A 203 -23.02 14.39 2.02
CA LEU A 203 -23.58 13.83 3.25
C LEU A 203 -24.95 14.45 3.56
N ASP A 204 -25.16 15.76 3.34
CA ASP A 204 -26.48 16.37 3.50
C ASP A 204 -27.52 15.75 2.57
N GLU A 205 -27.12 15.47 1.33
CA GLU A 205 -28.01 14.92 0.31
C GLU A 205 -28.33 13.43 0.56
N HIS A 206 -27.39 12.64 1.09
CA HIS A 206 -27.49 11.17 1.09
C HIS A 206 -27.28 10.51 2.47
N GLU A 207 -27.33 11.24 3.60
CA GLU A 207 -27.09 10.67 4.94
C GLU A 207 -27.97 9.45 5.24
N THR A 208 -29.24 9.48 4.82
CA THR A 208 -30.21 8.41 5.06
C THR A 208 -30.01 7.17 4.19
N GLU A 209 -29.22 7.27 3.12
CA GLU A 209 -28.99 6.20 2.15
C GLU A 209 -27.68 5.45 2.39
N ILE A 210 -26.85 5.93 3.33
CA ILE A 210 -25.54 5.34 3.64
C ILE A 210 -25.49 4.79 5.06
N VAL A 211 -24.67 3.75 5.26
CA VAL A 211 -24.42 3.21 6.60
C VAL A 211 -23.35 4.05 7.31
N THR A 212 -23.75 4.79 8.35
CA THR A 212 -22.85 5.66 9.15
C THR A 212 -22.34 5.02 10.44
N PHE A 213 -22.85 3.84 10.80
CA PHE A 213 -22.53 3.14 12.05
C PHE A 213 -22.80 3.97 13.31
N GLY A 214 -23.80 4.85 13.28
CA GLY A 214 -24.18 5.70 14.43
C GLY A 214 -23.39 7.00 14.56
N LEU A 215 -22.44 7.26 13.66
CA LEU A 215 -21.80 8.57 13.56
C LEU A 215 -22.74 9.56 12.86
N SER A 216 -22.92 10.74 13.44
CA SER A 216 -23.58 11.86 12.75
C SER A 216 -22.65 12.46 11.69
N LYS A 217 -23.22 13.21 10.73
CA LYS A 217 -22.44 14.03 9.81
C LYS A 217 -21.33 14.84 10.51
N VAL A 218 -21.64 15.50 11.62
CA VAL A 218 -20.66 16.31 12.38
C VAL A 218 -19.49 15.44 12.83
N HIS A 219 -19.75 14.27 13.42
CA HIS A 219 -18.71 13.34 13.83
C HIS A 219 -17.83 12.88 12.66
N ILE A 220 -18.44 12.52 11.53
CA ILE A 220 -17.73 12.08 10.32
C ILE A 220 -16.82 13.21 9.82
N MET A 221 -17.35 14.42 9.66
CA MET A 221 -16.60 15.57 9.15
C MET A 221 -15.47 15.99 10.08
N THR A 222 -15.68 15.97 11.40
CA THR A 222 -14.60 16.24 12.37
C THR A 222 -13.48 15.22 12.25
N LEU A 223 -13.79 13.93 12.19
CA LEU A 223 -12.77 12.88 12.08
C LEU A 223 -12.01 12.93 10.74
N ILE A 224 -12.70 13.22 9.62
CA ILE A 224 -12.06 13.39 8.31
C ILE A 224 -11.11 14.60 8.32
N LYS A 225 -11.58 15.75 8.84
CA LYS A 225 -10.75 16.96 8.95
C LYS A 225 -9.50 16.70 9.78
N GLU A 226 -9.63 16.00 10.91
CA GLU A 226 -8.48 15.68 11.76
C GLU A 226 -7.55 14.64 11.14
N CYS A 227 -8.08 13.72 10.33
CA CYS A 227 -7.23 12.84 9.51
C CYS A 227 -6.43 13.65 8.47
N LEU A 228 -7.02 14.67 7.83
CA LEU A 228 -6.30 15.54 6.90
C LEU A 228 -5.26 16.43 7.59
N ASN A 229 -5.54 16.87 8.83
CA ASN A 229 -4.58 17.61 9.64
C ASN A 229 -3.38 16.74 10.08
N CYS A 230 -3.55 15.42 10.17
CA CYS A 230 -2.49 14.47 10.45
C CYS A 230 -1.66 14.18 9.17
N ASN A 231 -1.04 15.21 8.63
CA ASN A 231 -0.31 15.22 7.35
C ASN A 231 1.22 15.27 7.51
N ILE A 232 1.74 15.11 8.73
CA ILE A 232 3.19 15.11 8.95
C ILE A 232 3.80 13.79 8.50
N PHE A 233 4.92 13.88 7.78
CA PHE A 233 5.71 12.76 7.32
C PHE A 233 7.20 13.02 7.53
N LYS A 234 8.00 11.96 7.44
CA LYS A 234 9.45 12.00 7.58
C LYS A 234 10.14 11.69 6.24
N TRP A 235 11.26 12.35 6.00
CA TRP A 235 12.21 11.98 4.95
C TRP A 235 13.64 12.29 5.42
N SER A 236 14.52 11.30 5.34
CA SER A 236 15.95 11.46 5.65
C SER A 236 16.21 12.10 7.03
N GLY A 237 15.45 11.69 8.05
CA GLY A 237 15.63 12.24 9.40
C GLY A 237 14.79 13.48 9.70
N GLN A 238 14.33 14.20 8.67
CA GLN A 238 13.62 15.48 8.81
C GLN A 238 12.11 15.31 8.71
N TYR A 239 11.36 16.17 9.40
CA TYR A 239 9.90 16.18 9.43
C TYR A 239 9.36 17.27 8.50
N PHE A 240 8.31 16.93 7.77
CA PHE A 240 7.63 17.79 6.80
C PHE A 240 6.12 17.66 6.94
N SER A 241 5.38 18.67 6.52
CA SER A 241 3.92 18.64 6.34
C SER A 241 3.55 18.98 4.90
N GLN A 242 2.48 18.36 4.41
CA GLN A 242 1.89 18.69 3.11
C GLN A 242 0.75 19.69 3.30
N ASN A 243 0.98 20.95 2.94
CA ASN A 243 0.07 22.09 3.16
C ASN A 243 -1.08 22.11 2.17
N ARG A 244 -0.84 21.69 0.93
CA ARG A 244 -1.85 21.63 -0.14
C ARG A 244 -1.95 20.24 -0.73
N GLY A 245 -3.17 19.82 -1.03
CA GLY A 245 -3.43 18.53 -1.64
C GLY A 245 -3.68 17.42 -0.63
N LEU A 246 -3.96 16.26 -1.20
CA LEU A 246 -4.19 15.01 -0.50
C LEU A 246 -2.93 14.15 -0.61
N ALA A 247 -2.49 13.61 0.52
CA ALA A 247 -1.32 12.73 0.56
C ALA A 247 -1.58 11.43 -0.21
N MET A 248 -0.84 11.19 -1.29
CA MET A 248 -0.88 9.92 -2.02
C MET A 248 -0.39 8.80 -1.10
N GLY A 249 -1.32 7.99 -0.60
CA GLY A 249 -1.05 6.95 0.41
C GLY A 249 -1.97 7.03 1.63
N GLN A 250 -2.69 8.14 1.80
CA GLN A 250 -3.79 8.24 2.76
C GLN A 250 -5.04 7.57 2.18
N ARG A 251 -5.75 6.77 3.01
CA ARG A 251 -6.91 5.97 2.55
C ARG A 251 -8.12 6.80 2.13
N LEU A 252 -8.27 7.99 2.69
CA LEU A 252 -9.35 8.91 2.33
C LEU A 252 -9.06 9.70 1.05
N ALA A 253 -7.80 9.79 0.61
CA ALA A 253 -7.44 10.64 -0.53
C ALA A 253 -8.26 10.33 -1.80
N PRO A 254 -8.49 9.06 -2.21
CA PRO A 254 -9.28 8.77 -3.40
C PRO A 254 -10.74 9.24 -3.32
N VAL A 255 -11.45 8.95 -2.22
CA VAL A 255 -12.85 9.35 -2.06
C VAL A 255 -12.99 10.88 -2.02
N LEU A 256 -12.11 11.55 -1.28
CA LEU A 256 -12.11 13.01 -1.18
C LEU A 256 -11.83 13.67 -2.55
N ALA A 257 -10.89 13.11 -3.32
CA ALA A 257 -10.60 13.60 -4.67
C ALA A 257 -11.80 13.41 -5.60
N ILE A 258 -12.51 12.28 -5.54
CA ILE A 258 -13.68 12.04 -6.40
C ILE A 258 -14.83 12.98 -6.04
N CYS A 259 -15.14 13.16 -4.74
CA CYS A 259 -16.18 14.10 -4.28
C CYS A 259 -15.85 15.54 -4.69
N PHE A 260 -14.60 15.96 -4.48
CA PHE A 260 -14.12 17.27 -4.92
C PHE A 260 -14.29 17.47 -6.44
N MET A 261 -13.85 16.49 -7.24
CA MET A 261 -13.99 16.54 -8.69
C MET A 261 -15.45 16.54 -9.13
N SER A 262 -16.35 15.85 -8.41
CA SER A 262 -17.80 15.92 -8.68
C SER A 262 -18.31 17.35 -8.64
N ARG A 263 -17.79 18.19 -7.74
CA ARG A 263 -18.15 19.61 -7.65
C ARG A 263 -17.55 20.42 -8.80
N VAL A 264 -16.28 20.18 -9.14
CA VAL A 264 -15.58 20.80 -10.29
C VAL A 264 -16.32 20.51 -11.61
N GLU A 265 -16.92 19.32 -11.73
CA GLU A 265 -17.55 18.87 -12.96
C GLU A 265 -19.00 19.32 -13.13
N ARG A 266 -19.65 19.82 -12.06
CA ARG A 266 -21.08 20.21 -12.09
C ARG A 266 -21.43 21.12 -13.29
N PRO A 267 -20.67 22.19 -13.62
CA PRO A 267 -21.02 23.08 -14.73
C PRO A 267 -20.90 22.45 -16.12
N VAL A 268 -20.07 21.41 -16.26
CA VAL A 268 -19.94 20.63 -17.50
C VAL A 268 -21.06 19.60 -17.59
N ILE A 269 -21.34 18.89 -16.50
CA ILE A 269 -22.44 17.92 -16.45
C ILE A 269 -23.78 18.61 -16.74
N ALA A 270 -24.00 19.83 -16.23
CA ALA A 270 -25.20 20.63 -16.47
C ALA A 270 -25.42 21.02 -17.94
N ARG A 271 -24.37 20.98 -18.78
CA ARG A 271 -24.47 21.21 -20.23
C ARG A 271 -24.89 19.97 -21.01
N MET A 272 -25.05 18.83 -20.33
CA MET A 272 -25.55 17.58 -20.90
C MET A 272 -24.76 17.12 -22.14
N PRO A 273 -23.43 16.97 -22.05
CA PRO A 273 -22.67 16.32 -23.12
C PRO A 273 -23.24 14.92 -23.39
N ILE A 274 -23.06 14.42 -24.62
CA ILE A 274 -23.49 13.07 -25.01
C ILE A 274 -22.96 12.01 -24.03
N MET A 275 -21.72 12.19 -23.58
CA MET A 275 -21.13 11.40 -22.50
C MET A 275 -20.11 12.24 -21.72
N TYR A 276 -20.14 12.14 -20.39
CA TYR A 276 -19.02 12.56 -19.54
C TYR A 276 -18.81 11.51 -18.45
N CYS A 277 -17.62 10.94 -18.40
CA CYS A 277 -17.27 9.93 -17.41
C CYS A 277 -15.81 10.04 -17.00
N ARG A 278 -15.49 9.66 -15.77
CA ARG A 278 -14.17 9.84 -15.17
C ARG A 278 -13.77 8.69 -14.26
N TYR A 279 -12.60 8.12 -14.54
CA TYR A 279 -11.92 7.20 -13.66
C TYR A 279 -10.76 7.93 -12.96
N ILE A 280 -11.00 8.36 -11.71
CA ILE A 280 -10.07 9.14 -10.91
C ILE A 280 -9.64 10.45 -11.61
N ASP A 281 -8.53 10.44 -12.35
CA ASP A 281 -7.90 11.55 -13.08
C ASP A 281 -8.14 11.50 -14.60
N ASP A 282 -8.55 10.35 -15.16
CA ASP A 282 -8.79 10.14 -16.59
C ASP A 282 -10.29 10.36 -16.91
N CYS A 283 -10.64 11.38 -17.70
CA CYS A 283 -11.99 11.64 -18.20
C CYS A 283 -12.15 11.23 -19.67
N CYS A 284 -13.31 10.70 -20.05
CA CYS A 284 -13.72 10.55 -21.44
C CYS A 284 -14.98 11.35 -21.68
N VAL A 285 -14.93 12.22 -22.70
CA VAL A 285 -16.00 13.16 -23.03
C VAL A 285 -16.42 12.92 -24.47
N VAL A 286 -17.73 12.91 -24.71
CA VAL A 286 -18.33 12.89 -26.05
C VAL A 286 -19.29 14.07 -26.17
N THR A 287 -19.14 14.87 -27.21
CA THR A 287 -19.97 16.04 -27.51
C THR A 287 -20.51 15.97 -28.94
N SER A 288 -21.49 16.81 -29.26
CA SER A 288 -22.07 16.85 -30.60
C SER A 288 -21.17 17.57 -31.60
N THR A 289 -20.36 18.52 -31.13
CA THR A 289 -19.45 19.32 -31.95
C THR A 289 -18.11 19.56 -31.25
N GLN A 290 -17.09 19.92 -32.03
CA GLN A 290 -15.77 20.33 -31.49
C GLN A 290 -15.88 21.63 -30.68
N GLN A 291 -16.74 22.57 -31.10
CA GLN A 291 -16.96 23.81 -30.36
C GLN A 291 -17.48 23.53 -28.95
N GLU A 292 -18.46 22.63 -28.80
CA GLU A 292 -18.95 22.21 -27.50
C GLU A 292 -17.81 21.59 -26.66
N MET A 293 -16.99 20.72 -27.27
CA MET A 293 -15.83 20.11 -26.60
C MET A 293 -14.86 21.16 -26.04
N ASP A 294 -14.50 22.14 -26.88
CA ASP A 294 -13.59 23.23 -26.53
C ASP A 294 -14.18 24.09 -25.38
N GLU A 295 -15.47 24.41 -25.43
CA GLU A 295 -16.17 25.14 -24.38
C GLU A 295 -16.14 24.37 -23.04
N LEU A 296 -16.42 23.06 -23.04
CA LEU A 296 -16.38 22.22 -21.85
C LEU A 296 -14.96 22.16 -21.26
N PHE A 297 -13.94 22.00 -22.10
CA PHE A 297 -12.53 21.99 -21.68
C PHE A 297 -12.13 23.30 -21.02
N ASP A 298 -12.54 24.43 -21.59
CA ASP A 298 -12.30 25.76 -21.06
C ASP A 298 -13.01 26.00 -19.73
N ILE A 299 -14.27 25.57 -19.61
CA ILE A 299 -15.04 25.65 -18.36
C ILE A 299 -14.30 24.91 -17.24
N LEU A 300 -13.87 23.66 -17.49
CA LEU A 300 -13.15 22.86 -16.50
C LEU A 300 -11.87 23.56 -16.01
N ASN A 301 -11.08 24.11 -16.94
CA ASN A 301 -9.82 24.79 -16.62
C ASN A 301 -10.01 26.15 -15.89
N ARG A 302 -11.24 26.68 -15.86
CA ARG A 302 -11.61 27.90 -15.09
C ARG A 302 -12.17 27.62 -13.70
N GLN A 303 -12.52 26.37 -13.37
CA GLN A 303 -13.19 26.05 -12.09
C GLN A 303 -12.30 26.16 -10.86
N SER A 304 -10.99 26.01 -11.02
CA SER A 304 -10.05 26.00 -9.91
C SER A 304 -8.74 26.68 -10.28
N GLN A 305 -8.13 27.32 -9.29
CA GLN A 305 -6.80 27.89 -9.41
C GLN A 305 -5.75 26.80 -9.73
N TYR A 306 -5.86 25.62 -9.11
CA TYR A 306 -4.80 24.60 -9.13
C TYR A 306 -5.14 23.36 -9.97
N ILE A 307 -6.42 23.05 -10.17
CA ILE A 307 -6.83 21.93 -11.03
C ILE A 307 -6.78 22.40 -12.48
N LYS A 308 -6.01 21.67 -13.29
CA LYS A 308 -5.87 21.88 -14.72
C LYS A 308 -6.03 20.56 -15.46
N PHE A 309 -6.62 20.63 -16.63
CA PHE A 309 -6.87 19.50 -17.51
C PHE A 309 -5.98 19.63 -18.73
N THR A 310 -5.41 18.51 -19.15
CA THR A 310 -4.82 18.34 -20.48
C THR A 310 -5.77 17.50 -21.32
N ARG A 311 -5.69 17.61 -22.66
CA ARG A 311 -6.56 16.86 -23.56
C ARG A 311 -5.75 16.03 -24.55
N GLU A 312 -6.22 14.82 -24.79
CA GLU A 312 -5.74 13.91 -25.81
C GLU A 312 -6.86 13.71 -26.85
N VAL A 313 -6.52 13.89 -28.12
CA VAL A 313 -7.41 13.70 -29.26
C VAL A 313 -7.14 12.34 -29.93
N PRO A 314 -8.10 11.77 -30.66
CA PRO A 314 -7.88 10.52 -31.39
C PRO A 314 -6.71 10.62 -32.37
N HIS A 315 -5.84 9.61 -32.37
CA HIS A 315 -4.76 9.47 -33.36
C HIS A 315 -5.10 8.31 -34.29
N GLU A 316 -5.05 8.54 -35.61
CA GLU A 316 -5.52 7.58 -36.62
C GLU A 316 -6.96 7.07 -36.32
N GLY A 317 -7.80 7.97 -35.77
CA GLY A 317 -9.18 7.66 -35.39
C GLY A 317 -9.33 6.87 -34.08
N TRP A 318 -8.26 6.53 -33.37
CA TRP A 318 -8.32 5.79 -32.10
C TRP A 318 -7.93 6.64 -30.91
N LEU A 319 -8.77 6.66 -29.89
CA LEU A 319 -8.52 7.32 -28.62
C LEU A 319 -8.21 6.29 -27.53
N PRO A 320 -7.00 6.33 -26.91
CA PRO A 320 -6.72 5.59 -25.70
C PRO A 320 -7.58 6.06 -24.51
N TYR A 321 -8.26 5.13 -23.84
CA TYR A 321 -8.91 5.39 -22.56
C TYR A 321 -8.89 4.13 -21.68
N LEU A 322 -8.43 4.25 -20.43
CA LEU A 322 -8.18 3.12 -19.53
C LEU A 322 -7.29 2.04 -20.16
N ASN A 323 -7.78 0.80 -20.24
CA ASN A 323 -7.15 -0.34 -20.91
C ASN A 323 -7.83 -0.64 -22.27
N THR A 324 -8.44 0.37 -22.89
CA THR A 324 -9.13 0.27 -24.18
C THR A 324 -8.66 1.35 -25.15
N GLN A 325 -8.89 1.12 -26.43
CA GLN A 325 -8.86 2.12 -27.48
C GLN A 325 -10.25 2.18 -28.10
N ILE A 326 -10.77 3.40 -28.28
CA ILE A 326 -12.11 3.64 -28.79
C ILE A 326 -11.98 4.37 -30.12
N ASN A 327 -12.72 3.91 -31.12
CA ASN A 327 -12.90 4.60 -32.39
C ASN A 327 -14.40 4.89 -32.52
N ILE A 328 -14.76 6.15 -32.76
CA ILE A 328 -16.14 6.56 -33.01
C ILE A 328 -16.20 7.11 -34.43
N SER A 329 -17.04 6.51 -35.26
CA SER A 329 -17.20 6.89 -36.66
C SER A 329 -18.63 6.62 -37.11
N SER A 330 -19.27 7.58 -37.78
CA SER A 330 -20.60 7.43 -38.40
C SER A 330 -21.66 6.90 -37.41
N GLY A 331 -21.70 7.46 -36.20
CA GLY A 331 -22.66 7.07 -35.15
C GLY A 331 -22.45 5.67 -34.56
N ARG A 332 -21.36 4.99 -34.91
CA ARG A 332 -20.97 3.69 -34.35
C ARG A 332 -19.66 3.81 -33.60
N TYR A 333 -19.43 2.89 -32.67
CA TYR A 333 -18.17 2.81 -31.94
C TYR A 333 -17.56 1.42 -32.07
N ASN A 334 -16.23 1.39 -32.17
CA ASN A 334 -15.43 0.18 -32.05
C ASN A 334 -14.51 0.31 -30.85
N VAL A 335 -14.35 -0.78 -30.10
CA VAL A 335 -13.44 -0.84 -28.96
C VAL A 335 -12.50 -2.02 -29.14
N LYS A 336 -11.22 -1.80 -28.83
CA LYS A 336 -10.22 -2.87 -28.73
C LYS A 336 -9.41 -2.78 -27.45
N TRP A 337 -8.79 -3.88 -27.07
CA TRP A 337 -7.90 -3.91 -25.92
C TRP A 337 -6.64 -3.11 -26.20
N TYR A 338 -6.26 -2.25 -25.25
CA TYR A 338 -5.11 -1.38 -25.40
C TYR A 338 -4.11 -1.53 -24.26
N ARG A 339 -2.83 -1.48 -24.61
CA ARG A 339 -1.70 -1.45 -23.68
C ARG A 339 -0.90 -0.19 -23.97
N LYS A 340 -0.79 0.69 -22.96
CA LYS A 340 0.05 1.89 -23.05
C LYS A 340 1.48 1.47 -23.41
N ASN A 341 2.14 2.23 -24.29
CA ASN A 341 3.53 1.97 -24.72
C ASN A 341 4.52 1.91 -23.55
N SER A 342 4.24 2.62 -22.46
CA SER A 342 5.05 2.57 -21.23
C SER A 342 4.93 1.26 -20.44
N CYS A 343 3.96 0.40 -20.76
CA CYS A 343 3.77 -0.85 -20.06
C CYS A 343 4.71 -1.94 -20.58
N LYS A 344 5.51 -2.52 -19.70
CA LYS A 344 6.42 -3.63 -20.04
C LYS A 344 5.72 -5.00 -20.17
N ASN A 345 4.40 -5.03 -19.99
CA ASN A 345 3.57 -6.25 -20.08
C ASN A 345 4.10 -7.43 -19.24
N ILE A 346 4.65 -7.12 -18.06
CA ILE A 346 5.17 -8.12 -17.11
C ILE A 346 4.00 -8.85 -16.46
N LEU A 347 3.94 -10.15 -16.64
CA LEU A 347 3.00 -11.05 -15.97
C LEU A 347 3.73 -11.89 -14.92
N LEU A 348 2.95 -12.70 -14.18
CA LEU A 348 3.53 -13.81 -13.44
C LEU A 348 4.19 -14.78 -14.43
N HIS A 349 5.52 -14.87 -14.44
CA HIS A 349 6.24 -15.73 -15.39
C HIS A 349 5.87 -17.22 -15.20
N ALA A 350 5.80 -17.99 -16.29
CA ALA A 350 5.50 -19.43 -16.28
C ALA A 350 6.39 -20.28 -15.35
N LYS A 351 7.67 -19.89 -15.15
CA LYS A 351 8.64 -20.57 -14.28
C LYS A 351 8.61 -20.08 -12.82
N SER A 352 7.68 -19.20 -12.46
CA SER A 352 7.57 -18.70 -11.09
C SER A 352 7.15 -19.80 -10.11
N ALA A 353 7.61 -19.67 -8.85
CA ALA A 353 7.25 -20.57 -7.75
C ALA A 353 5.83 -20.26 -7.23
N HIS A 354 4.84 -20.45 -8.09
CA HIS A 354 3.42 -20.31 -7.80
C HIS A 354 2.67 -21.57 -8.28
N PRO A 355 1.54 -21.92 -7.64
CA PRO A 355 0.71 -23.02 -8.11
C PRO A 355 0.32 -22.86 -9.57
N GLU A 356 0.31 -23.95 -10.33
CA GLU A 356 -0.01 -23.92 -11.76
C GLU A 356 -1.41 -23.34 -12.02
N ALA A 357 -2.36 -23.59 -11.11
CA ALA A 357 -3.69 -23.01 -11.18
C ALA A 357 -3.69 -21.47 -11.17
N VAL A 358 -2.80 -20.84 -10.39
CA VAL A 358 -2.66 -19.38 -10.31
C VAL A 358 -2.07 -18.85 -11.61
N LYS A 359 -0.99 -19.45 -12.11
CA LYS A 359 -0.35 -19.08 -13.39
C LYS A 359 -1.35 -19.14 -14.55
N ARG A 360 -2.09 -20.25 -14.67
CA ARG A 360 -3.18 -20.40 -15.66
C ARG A 360 -4.29 -19.37 -15.49
N ALA A 361 -4.66 -19.04 -14.25
CA ALA A 361 -5.70 -18.05 -13.98
C ALA A 361 -5.28 -16.65 -14.43
N VAL A 362 -4.03 -16.24 -14.18
CA VAL A 362 -3.48 -14.94 -14.63
C VAL A 362 -3.57 -14.83 -16.15
N VAL A 363 -3.07 -15.82 -16.88
CA VAL A 363 -3.11 -15.82 -18.35
C VAL A 363 -4.54 -15.87 -18.87
N ARG A 364 -5.38 -16.78 -18.35
CA ARG A 364 -6.79 -16.88 -18.74
C ARG A 364 -7.54 -15.56 -18.55
N ASN A 365 -7.32 -14.88 -17.42
CA ASN A 365 -7.97 -13.60 -17.15
C ASN A 365 -7.47 -12.50 -18.09
N MET A 366 -6.18 -12.48 -18.44
CA MET A 366 -5.67 -11.55 -19.47
C MET A 366 -6.38 -11.76 -20.81
N TYR A 367 -6.47 -13.00 -21.30
CA TYR A 367 -7.18 -13.28 -22.55
C TYR A 367 -8.67 -12.90 -22.48
N ARG A 368 -9.33 -13.22 -21.35
CA ARG A 368 -10.73 -12.83 -21.12
C ARG A 368 -10.91 -11.32 -21.15
N THR A 369 -10.01 -10.56 -20.53
CA THR A 369 -10.05 -9.09 -20.58
C THR A 369 -9.79 -8.60 -22.00
N ALA A 370 -8.77 -9.12 -22.68
CA ALA A 370 -8.41 -8.72 -24.05
C ALA A 370 -9.58 -8.89 -25.02
N THR A 371 -10.31 -10.01 -24.96
CA THR A 371 -11.47 -10.23 -25.82
C THR A 371 -12.75 -9.58 -25.31
N GLY A 372 -12.91 -9.50 -23.98
CA GLY A 372 -14.14 -9.08 -23.33
C GLY A 372 -14.43 -7.59 -23.46
N VAL A 373 -13.41 -6.77 -23.67
CA VAL A 373 -13.57 -5.33 -23.89
C VAL A 373 -13.86 -4.96 -25.35
N CYS A 374 -13.73 -5.91 -26.28
CA CYS A 374 -13.82 -5.65 -27.71
C CYS A 374 -15.25 -5.73 -28.25
N THR A 375 -15.59 -4.90 -29.24
CA THR A 375 -16.92 -4.87 -29.88
C THR A 375 -17.02 -5.80 -31.09
N GLY A 376 -16.02 -5.83 -31.98
CA GLY A 376 -16.00 -6.64 -33.21
C GLY A 376 -15.01 -7.81 -33.21
N GLU A 377 -15.15 -8.72 -34.18
CA GLU A 377 -14.26 -9.89 -34.31
C GLU A 377 -12.85 -9.52 -34.77
N VAL A 378 -12.71 -8.47 -35.59
CA VAL A 378 -11.41 -7.95 -36.03
C VAL A 378 -10.62 -7.46 -34.81
N GLU A 379 -11.24 -6.62 -33.98
CA GLU A 379 -10.64 -6.09 -32.76
C GLU A 379 -10.32 -7.18 -31.74
N ARG A 380 -11.19 -8.20 -31.63
CA ARG A 380 -10.94 -9.38 -30.79
C ARG A 380 -9.73 -10.16 -31.28
N GLU A 381 -9.57 -10.32 -32.59
CA GLU A 381 -8.44 -11.04 -33.17
C GLU A 381 -7.13 -10.29 -32.97
N GLU A 382 -7.10 -8.97 -33.20
CA GLU A 382 -5.94 -8.12 -32.87
C GLU A 382 -5.58 -8.24 -31.38
N SER A 383 -6.57 -8.14 -30.51
CA SER A 383 -6.37 -8.22 -29.05
C SER A 383 -5.90 -9.60 -28.59
N ARG A 384 -6.37 -10.68 -29.24
CA ARG A 384 -5.89 -12.06 -28.99
C ARG A 384 -4.44 -12.21 -29.41
N LYS A 385 -4.04 -11.67 -30.56
CA LYS A 385 -2.64 -11.70 -31.04
C LYS A 385 -1.72 -10.99 -30.06
N LEU A 386 -2.10 -9.79 -29.62
CA LEU A 386 -1.35 -9.05 -28.59
C LEU A 386 -1.25 -9.83 -27.27
N ALA A 387 -2.36 -10.44 -26.81
CA ALA A 387 -2.36 -11.26 -25.60
C ALA A 387 -1.45 -12.50 -25.75
N ALA A 388 -1.39 -13.11 -26.94
CA ALA A 388 -0.52 -14.24 -27.23
C ALA A 388 0.95 -13.87 -27.25
N GLU A 389 1.30 -12.72 -27.84
CA GLU A 389 2.65 -12.17 -27.80
C GLU A 389 3.09 -11.92 -26.34
N ILE A 390 2.26 -11.23 -25.56
CA ILE A 390 2.54 -10.97 -24.14
C ILE A 390 2.71 -12.27 -23.35
N ALA A 391 1.85 -13.26 -23.57
CA ALA A 391 1.96 -14.57 -22.91
C ALA A 391 3.29 -15.26 -23.26
N SER A 392 3.67 -15.26 -24.54
CA SER A 392 4.91 -15.83 -25.04
C SER A 392 6.13 -15.18 -24.40
N LEU A 393 6.18 -13.84 -24.34
CA LEU A 393 7.26 -13.07 -23.69
C LEU A 393 7.39 -13.39 -22.18
N ASN A 394 6.33 -13.85 -21.53
CA ASN A 394 6.34 -14.26 -20.12
C ASN A 394 6.55 -15.79 -19.92
N GLY A 395 6.99 -16.48 -20.97
CA GLY A 395 7.35 -17.89 -20.96
C GLY A 395 6.18 -18.87 -21.06
N TYR A 396 4.99 -18.40 -21.43
CA TYR A 396 3.84 -19.27 -21.71
C TYR A 396 3.85 -19.68 -23.18
N GLY A 397 4.26 -20.92 -23.45
CA GLY A 397 4.21 -21.50 -24.79
C GLY A 397 2.79 -21.86 -25.24
N THR A 398 2.58 -22.02 -26.54
CA THR A 398 1.33 -22.46 -27.20
C THR A 398 0.97 -23.93 -26.95
N GLN A 399 1.55 -24.59 -25.95
CA GLN A 399 1.35 -26.00 -25.70
C GLN A 399 -0.04 -26.28 -25.11
N ARG A 400 -0.85 -26.93 -25.96
CA ARG A 400 -2.17 -27.52 -25.70
C ARG A 400 -2.05 -28.70 -24.72
N GLY A 401 -1.75 -28.41 -23.46
CA GLY A 401 -2.02 -29.35 -22.37
C GLY A 401 -3.38 -29.06 -21.76
N ARG A 402 -4.47 -29.60 -22.32
CA ARG A 402 -5.75 -29.69 -21.59
C ARG A 402 -5.58 -30.71 -20.45
N SER A 403 -4.83 -30.34 -19.41
CA SER A 403 -5.03 -30.98 -18.11
C SER A 403 -6.28 -30.35 -17.53
N GLY A 404 -7.38 -31.11 -17.57
CA GLY A 404 -8.64 -30.79 -16.92
C GLY A 404 -8.44 -30.68 -15.41
N SER A 405 -7.87 -29.57 -14.96
CA SER A 405 -7.90 -29.17 -13.57
C SER A 405 -9.36 -28.84 -13.27
N LYS A 406 -10.10 -29.77 -12.64
CA LYS A 406 -11.39 -29.48 -12.02
C LYS A 406 -11.26 -28.13 -11.33
N ALA A 407 -12.03 -27.16 -11.81
CA ALA A 407 -12.09 -25.86 -11.17
C ALA A 407 -12.65 -26.13 -9.77
N TYR A 408 -11.78 -26.11 -8.76
CA TYR A 408 -12.23 -26.11 -7.37
C TYR A 408 -13.09 -24.86 -7.21
N SER A 409 -14.40 -25.08 -7.12
CA SER A 409 -15.37 -24.03 -6.91
C SER A 409 -15.03 -23.33 -5.59
N LEU A 410 -14.61 -22.07 -5.70
CA LEU A 410 -14.32 -21.19 -4.56
C LEU A 410 -15.60 -20.59 -3.96
N ARG A 411 -16.79 -21.00 -4.42
CA ARG A 411 -18.02 -20.22 -4.21
C ARG A 411 -18.60 -20.22 -2.80
N ASN A 412 -18.19 -21.12 -1.88
CA ASN A 412 -18.70 -21.15 -0.51
C ASN A 412 -17.57 -21.42 0.51
N ARG A 413 -16.71 -20.44 0.82
CA ARG A 413 -15.60 -20.60 1.80
C ARG A 413 -15.52 -19.51 2.87
N GLU A 414 -16.53 -18.65 2.99
CA GLU A 414 -16.46 -17.49 3.92
C GLU A 414 -16.30 -17.89 5.40
N ASN A 415 -16.70 -19.11 5.77
CA ASN A 415 -16.62 -19.63 7.14
C ASN A 415 -15.50 -20.66 7.36
N MET A 416 -14.66 -20.95 6.37
CA MET A 416 -13.59 -21.96 6.52
C MET A 416 -12.35 -21.38 7.21
N ALA A 417 -11.72 -22.17 8.06
CA ALA A 417 -10.40 -21.87 8.61
C ALA A 417 -9.33 -21.89 7.52
N HIS A 418 -8.39 -20.95 7.58
CA HIS A 418 -7.32 -20.81 6.59
C HIS A 418 -6.00 -21.41 7.08
N LEU A 419 -5.62 -22.57 6.54
CA LEU A 419 -4.29 -23.13 6.73
C LEU A 419 -3.32 -22.49 5.74
N ARG A 420 -2.49 -21.56 6.21
CA ARG A 420 -1.55 -20.80 5.37
C ARG A 420 -0.17 -21.45 5.41
N LEU A 421 0.31 -21.95 4.27
CA LEU A 421 1.62 -22.61 4.17
C LEU A 421 2.43 -22.07 2.98
N PRO A 422 3.76 -21.97 3.07
CA PRO A 422 4.61 -21.65 1.94
C PRO A 422 4.37 -22.61 0.77
N PHE A 423 4.27 -22.08 -0.44
CA PHE A 423 4.19 -22.90 -1.63
C PHE A 423 5.56 -23.52 -1.94
N ILE A 424 5.60 -24.86 -1.95
CA ILE A 424 6.79 -25.63 -2.33
C ILE A 424 6.62 -26.18 -3.75
N SER A 425 5.56 -26.97 -3.97
CA SER A 425 5.18 -27.51 -5.27
C SER A 425 3.70 -27.89 -5.30
N ASP A 426 3.12 -28.02 -6.50
CA ASP A 426 1.75 -28.50 -6.66
C ASP A 426 1.56 -29.92 -6.08
N LYS A 427 2.60 -30.77 -6.13
CA LYS A 427 2.60 -32.12 -5.53
C LYS A 427 2.44 -32.05 -4.01
N VAL A 428 3.27 -31.26 -3.33
CA VAL A 428 3.20 -31.07 -1.88
C VAL A 428 1.85 -30.47 -1.48
N SER A 429 1.36 -29.45 -2.21
CA SER A 429 0.04 -28.89 -1.96
C SER A 429 -1.10 -29.88 -2.20
N ALA A 430 -0.94 -30.88 -3.09
CA ALA A 430 -1.92 -31.93 -3.30
C ALA A 430 -1.91 -32.94 -2.15
N GLU A 431 -0.73 -33.36 -1.68
CA GLU A 431 -0.56 -34.24 -0.53
C GLU A 431 -1.15 -33.64 0.75
N ILE A 432 -0.89 -32.35 1.02
CA ILE A 432 -1.49 -31.65 2.16
C ILE A 432 -3.02 -31.62 2.05
N ARG A 433 -3.56 -31.36 0.86
CA ARG A 433 -5.02 -31.41 0.64
C ARG A 433 -5.60 -32.81 0.87
N GLN A 434 -4.87 -33.86 0.50
CA GLN A 434 -5.26 -35.24 0.81
C GLN A 434 -5.19 -35.54 2.31
N CYS A 435 -4.24 -34.95 3.04
CA CYS A 435 -4.21 -35.07 4.51
C CYS A 435 -5.40 -34.37 5.15
N ILE A 436 -5.74 -33.15 4.71
CA ILE A 436 -6.95 -32.43 5.17
C ILE A 436 -8.20 -33.27 4.90
N ALA A 437 -8.31 -33.87 3.72
CA ALA A 437 -9.44 -34.73 3.38
C ALA A 437 -9.49 -36.02 4.23
N ARG A 438 -8.33 -36.67 4.46
CA ARG A 438 -8.22 -37.86 5.31
C ARG A 438 -8.54 -37.58 6.79
N ALA A 439 -8.31 -36.35 7.24
CA ALA A 439 -8.66 -35.90 8.58
C ALA A 439 -10.12 -35.43 8.70
N ASP A 440 -10.94 -35.59 7.65
CA ASP A 440 -12.32 -35.11 7.57
C ASP A 440 -12.48 -33.59 7.74
N LEU A 441 -11.44 -32.82 7.40
CA LEU A 441 -11.40 -31.35 7.52
C LEU A 441 -11.65 -30.63 6.19
N ALA A 442 -12.09 -31.35 5.15
CA ALA A 442 -12.22 -30.80 3.79
C ALA A 442 -13.28 -29.68 3.68
N ASN A 443 -14.26 -29.67 4.58
CA ASN A 443 -15.33 -28.67 4.66
C ASN A 443 -15.03 -27.54 5.64
N ASP A 444 -14.05 -27.72 6.53
CA ASP A 444 -13.70 -26.74 7.57
C ASP A 444 -12.41 -25.98 7.28
N VAL A 445 -11.46 -26.60 6.57
CA VAL A 445 -10.12 -26.05 6.34
C VAL A 445 -9.83 -25.88 4.85
N VAL A 446 -9.34 -24.70 4.50
CA VAL A 446 -8.78 -24.42 3.17
C VAL A 446 -7.28 -24.18 3.25
N LEU A 447 -6.52 -24.93 2.42
CA LEU A 447 -5.11 -24.67 2.18
C LEU A 447 -4.92 -23.38 1.35
N ILE A 448 -4.20 -22.43 1.93
CA ILE A 448 -3.77 -21.19 1.27
C ILE A 448 -2.26 -21.24 1.06
N ASN A 449 -1.86 -21.41 -0.20
CA ASN A 449 -0.46 -21.40 -0.61
C ASN A 449 0.09 -19.97 -0.62
N LEU A 450 1.04 -19.70 0.26
CA LEU A 450 1.77 -18.43 0.33
C LEU A 450 2.93 -18.45 -0.67
N PRO A 451 2.93 -17.57 -1.68
CA PRO A 451 4.06 -17.51 -2.61
C PRO A 451 5.31 -16.99 -1.90
N ALA A 452 6.48 -17.42 -2.39
CA ALA A 452 7.76 -16.88 -1.94
C ALA A 452 7.84 -15.36 -2.20
N ASN A 453 8.69 -14.68 -1.43
CA ASN A 453 8.94 -13.26 -1.66
C ASN A 453 9.53 -13.05 -3.06
N ASN A 454 8.96 -12.09 -3.80
CA ASN A 454 9.49 -11.72 -5.11
C ASN A 454 10.72 -10.81 -4.98
N ILE A 455 11.44 -10.63 -6.08
CA ILE A 455 12.65 -9.80 -6.14
C ILE A 455 12.37 -8.38 -5.62
N LYS A 456 11.21 -7.80 -5.95
CA LYS A 456 10.78 -6.49 -5.47
C LYS A 456 10.77 -6.42 -3.94
N ARG A 457 10.16 -7.39 -3.25
CA ARG A 457 10.16 -7.47 -1.77
C ARG A 457 11.55 -7.70 -1.18
N HIS A 458 12.41 -8.38 -1.92
CA HIS A 458 13.78 -8.67 -1.48
C HIS A 458 14.74 -7.49 -1.61
N LEU A 459 14.54 -6.61 -2.60
CA LEU A 459 15.48 -5.54 -2.93
C LEU A 459 14.97 -4.14 -2.57
N ILE A 460 13.67 -3.87 -2.68
CA ILE A 460 13.14 -2.52 -2.53
C ILE A 460 12.80 -2.22 -1.08
N ARG A 461 13.24 -1.05 -0.62
CA ARG A 461 12.90 -0.49 0.70
C ARG A 461 12.32 0.90 0.51
N ASN A 462 11.07 1.10 0.96
CA ASN A 462 10.42 2.42 0.90
C ASN A 462 10.94 3.37 1.99
N ARG A 463 11.34 2.83 3.16
CA ARG A 463 11.95 3.60 4.26
C ARG A 463 13.47 3.51 4.20
N LEU A 464 14.08 3.86 3.08
CA LEU A 464 15.54 3.73 2.93
C LEU A 464 16.29 4.75 3.78
N TYR A 465 15.85 6.02 3.78
CA TYR A 465 16.55 7.12 4.44
C TYR A 465 16.16 7.33 5.92
N ASP A 466 15.07 6.70 6.36
CA ASP A 466 14.52 6.87 7.72
C ASP A 466 14.72 5.62 8.57
N ARG A 467 15.69 4.79 8.19
CA ARG A 467 16.15 3.63 8.95
C ARG A 467 17.33 3.94 9.85
N THR A 468 18.01 5.06 9.68
CA THR A 468 19.17 5.35 10.52
C THR A 468 18.75 5.63 11.96
N CYS A 469 19.52 5.12 12.90
CA CYS A 469 19.35 5.44 14.30
C CYS A 469 19.75 6.90 14.54
N THR A 470 18.78 7.71 14.95
CA THR A 470 19.03 9.11 15.35
C THR A 470 19.05 9.28 16.87
N THR A 471 19.16 8.18 17.62
CA THR A 471 19.18 8.21 19.09
C THR A 471 20.62 8.25 19.58
N ASP A 472 20.98 9.32 20.28
CA ASP A 472 22.26 9.45 20.97
C ASP A 472 22.41 8.32 22.01
N ASN A 473 23.58 7.68 22.04
CA ASN A 473 23.90 6.56 22.92
C ASN A 473 22.87 5.41 22.86
N CYS A 474 22.41 5.06 21.65
CA CYS A 474 21.49 3.94 21.47
C CYS A 474 22.12 2.62 21.95
N VAL A 475 21.48 1.91 22.87
CA VAL A 475 21.97 0.61 23.38
C VAL A 475 21.59 -0.59 22.48
N ILE A 476 20.85 -0.35 21.40
CA ILE A 476 20.33 -1.42 20.52
C ILE A 476 21.19 -1.54 19.27
N CYS A 477 21.34 -0.45 18.52
CA CYS A 477 22.00 -0.45 17.23
C CYS A 477 23.49 -0.86 17.25
N PRO A 478 24.29 -0.59 18.30
CA PRO A 478 25.67 -1.05 18.37
C PRO A 478 25.84 -2.58 18.35
N PHE A 479 24.83 -3.32 18.80
CA PHE A 479 24.84 -4.78 18.88
C PHE A 479 23.89 -5.45 17.85
N GLY A 480 23.29 -4.65 16.97
CA GLY A 480 22.37 -5.07 15.93
C GLY A 480 22.71 -4.43 14.60
N ARG A 481 21.69 -4.14 13.80
CA ARG A 481 21.80 -3.32 12.59
C ARG A 481 21.38 -1.90 12.90
N ASP A 482 21.94 -0.95 12.17
CA ASP A 482 21.47 0.43 12.23
C ASP A 482 19.95 0.49 11.92
N GLY A 483 19.21 1.15 12.82
CA GLY A 483 17.76 1.21 12.77
C GLY A 483 16.98 0.12 13.47
N ASP A 484 17.64 -0.89 14.05
CA ASP A 484 16.96 -1.96 14.79
C ASP A 484 16.16 -1.40 15.99
N CYS A 485 16.60 -0.27 16.55
CA CYS A 485 15.90 0.46 17.61
C CYS A 485 14.49 0.94 17.23
N THR A 486 14.18 1.08 15.94
CA THR A 486 12.87 1.54 15.44
C THR A 486 11.94 0.40 15.04
N GLN A 487 12.42 -0.85 15.09
CA GLN A 487 11.65 -2.02 14.66
C GLN A 487 10.55 -2.37 15.69
N ARG A 488 9.48 -2.99 15.19
CA ARG A 488 8.29 -3.40 15.95
C ARG A 488 8.04 -4.88 15.77
N GLY A 489 7.25 -5.46 16.68
CA GLY A 489 6.93 -6.88 16.62
C GLY A 489 8.21 -7.70 16.77
N THR A 490 9.03 -7.37 17.76
CA THR A 490 10.34 -8.01 17.95
C THR A 490 10.32 -8.91 19.17
N VAL A 491 10.96 -10.07 19.04
CA VAL A 491 11.47 -10.83 20.17
C VAL A 491 12.94 -10.46 20.31
N TYR A 492 13.36 -10.04 21.49
CA TYR A 492 14.69 -9.50 21.73
C TYR A 492 15.32 -10.11 22.97
N GLN A 493 16.65 -10.12 22.99
CA GLN A 493 17.50 -10.51 24.10
C GLN A 493 18.21 -9.28 24.65
N LEU A 494 18.22 -9.13 25.97
CA LEU A 494 19.11 -8.22 26.70
C LEU A 494 20.13 -9.08 27.44
N GLN A 495 21.40 -8.71 27.37
CA GLN A 495 22.51 -9.41 28.05
C GLN A 495 23.23 -8.41 28.94
N CYS A 496 23.46 -8.78 30.21
CA CYS A 496 24.28 -8.00 31.13
C CYS A 496 25.75 -8.08 30.69
N SER A 497 26.44 -6.95 30.57
CA SER A 497 27.86 -6.92 30.21
C SER A 497 28.80 -7.34 31.34
N ALA A 498 28.32 -7.39 32.59
CA ALA A 498 29.13 -7.71 33.76
C ALA A 498 29.13 -9.20 34.13
N CYS A 499 28.00 -9.91 33.94
CA CYS A 499 27.85 -11.32 34.31
C CYS A 499 27.29 -12.21 33.19
N ASP A 500 27.10 -11.66 31.98
CA ASP A 500 26.57 -12.33 30.79
C ASP A 500 25.16 -12.96 30.93
N GLU A 501 24.47 -12.69 32.04
CA GLU A 501 23.09 -13.14 32.23
C GLU A 501 22.14 -12.49 31.22
N ILE A 502 21.20 -13.29 30.73
CA ILE A 502 20.29 -12.91 29.65
C ILE A 502 18.83 -12.82 30.08
N TYR A 503 18.13 -11.84 29.50
CA TYR A 503 16.68 -11.65 29.55
C TYR A 503 16.11 -11.70 28.14
N ILE A 504 15.01 -12.41 27.93
CA ILE A 504 14.30 -12.48 26.64
C ILE A 504 12.92 -11.86 26.81
N GLY A 505 12.54 -10.99 25.89
CA GLY A 505 11.23 -10.34 25.91
C GLY A 505 10.65 -10.09 24.52
N GLU A 506 9.34 -9.85 24.45
CA GLU A 506 8.66 -9.35 23.25
C GLU A 506 8.21 -7.89 23.35
N THR A 507 8.08 -7.25 22.18
CA THR A 507 7.34 -6.00 22.06
C THR A 507 6.64 -5.85 20.72
N GLY A 508 5.36 -5.47 20.76
CA GLY A 508 4.64 -4.94 19.59
C GLY A 508 4.95 -3.47 19.27
N ARG A 509 5.56 -2.72 20.20
CA ARG A 509 5.96 -1.31 20.03
C ARG A 509 7.39 -1.22 19.49
N MET A 510 7.85 0.00 19.21
CA MET A 510 9.26 0.22 18.83
C MET A 510 10.18 -0.31 19.92
N LEU A 511 11.20 -1.07 19.53
CA LEU A 511 12.13 -1.71 20.46
C LEU A 511 12.81 -0.69 21.38
N SER A 512 13.17 0.49 20.86
CA SER A 512 13.73 1.60 21.64
C SER A 512 12.85 2.04 22.81
N ILE A 513 11.54 2.08 22.64
CA ILE A 513 10.60 2.42 23.72
C ILE A 513 10.66 1.35 24.80
N ARG A 514 10.60 0.08 24.40
CA ARG A 514 10.62 -1.04 25.35
C ARG A 514 11.94 -1.12 26.12
N VAL A 515 13.07 -0.91 25.45
CA VAL A 515 14.38 -0.92 26.09
C VAL A 515 14.55 0.29 27.02
N LYS A 516 14.02 1.48 26.66
CA LYS A 516 14.00 2.64 27.58
C LYS A 516 13.24 2.35 28.88
N GLU A 517 12.14 1.60 28.81
CA GLU A 517 11.39 1.17 30.01
C GLU A 517 12.22 0.24 30.89
N HIS A 518 12.93 -0.73 30.28
CA HIS A 518 13.84 -1.62 30.99
C HIS A 518 14.98 -0.85 31.66
N LEU A 519 15.61 0.08 30.94
CA LEU A 519 16.65 0.95 31.49
C LEU A 519 16.13 1.86 32.61
N ALA A 520 14.89 2.35 32.51
CA ALA A 520 14.26 3.12 33.59
C ALA A 520 13.93 2.26 34.81
N GLY A 521 13.64 0.97 34.63
CA GLY A 521 13.53 -0.02 35.71
C GLY A 521 14.87 -0.27 36.40
N LYS A 522 15.94 -0.51 35.62
CA LYS A 522 17.33 -0.68 36.08
C LYS A 522 17.81 0.53 36.91
N ARG A 523 17.66 1.74 36.37
CA ARG A 523 18.09 2.98 37.06
C ARG A 523 17.41 3.18 38.40
N ARG A 524 16.14 2.76 38.53
CA ARG A 524 15.36 2.88 39.76
C ARG A 524 15.58 1.74 40.76
N GLY A 525 16.40 0.73 40.43
CA GLY A 525 16.54 -0.46 41.27
C GLY A 525 15.21 -1.18 41.51
N SER A 526 14.30 -1.19 40.52
CA SER A 526 12.95 -1.70 40.77
C SER A 526 12.91 -3.23 40.80
N LEU A 527 12.56 -3.80 41.96
CA LEU A 527 12.33 -5.26 42.17
C LEU A 527 11.21 -5.84 41.29
N LEU A 528 10.34 -4.99 40.72
CA LEU A 528 9.27 -5.38 39.80
C LEU A 528 9.76 -5.57 38.35
N THR A 529 10.96 -5.10 38.04
CA THR A 529 11.53 -5.20 36.69
C THR A 529 12.71 -6.17 36.67
N PRO A 530 12.87 -7.01 35.63
CA PRO A 530 13.95 -7.99 35.57
C PRO A 530 15.34 -7.37 35.75
N LEU A 531 15.64 -6.28 35.03
CA LEU A 531 16.94 -5.60 35.14
C LEU A 531 17.13 -4.87 36.47
N GLY A 532 16.06 -4.30 37.05
CA GLY A 532 16.15 -3.61 38.34
C GLY A 532 16.41 -4.59 39.49
N ARG A 533 15.75 -5.74 39.47
CA ARG A 533 16.01 -6.84 40.42
C ARG A 533 17.43 -7.38 40.28
N HIS A 534 17.86 -7.67 39.06
CA HIS A 534 19.20 -8.19 38.80
C HIS A 534 20.32 -7.24 39.27
N ARG A 535 20.12 -5.93 39.12
CA ARG A 535 21.05 -4.92 39.67
C ARG A 535 21.21 -5.03 41.18
N LEU A 536 20.11 -5.18 41.91
CA LEU A 536 20.12 -5.27 43.37
C LEU A 536 20.68 -6.61 43.85
N ASP A 537 20.21 -7.72 43.26
CA ASP A 537 20.49 -9.06 43.75
C ASP A 537 21.90 -9.54 43.37
N GLU A 538 22.36 -9.26 42.15
CA GLU A 538 23.61 -9.82 41.60
C GLU A 538 24.75 -8.80 41.50
N HIS A 539 24.44 -7.50 41.56
CA HIS A 539 25.42 -6.43 41.40
C HIS A 539 25.51 -5.47 42.60
N GLN A 540 24.90 -5.79 43.74
CA GLN A 540 24.97 -4.94 44.95
C GLN A 540 24.58 -3.47 44.69
N ASP A 541 23.63 -3.25 43.77
CA ASP A 541 23.20 -1.95 43.25
C ASP A 541 24.20 -1.19 42.36
N ASP A 542 25.32 -1.80 41.96
CA ASP A 542 26.23 -1.23 40.96
C ASP A 542 25.58 -1.20 39.57
N ASP A 543 25.88 -0.16 38.79
CA ASP A 543 25.34 -0.03 37.44
C ASP A 543 26.11 -0.89 36.43
N PHE A 544 25.40 -1.41 35.42
CA PHE A 544 25.97 -2.27 34.39
C PHE A 544 25.45 -1.95 32.98
N ASP A 545 26.27 -2.16 31.96
CA ASP A 545 25.85 -2.02 30.57
C ASP A 545 25.05 -3.22 30.07
N ILE A 546 24.20 -2.98 29.07
CA ILE A 546 23.42 -4.04 28.42
C ILE A 546 23.70 -4.11 26.93
N LYS A 547 23.75 -5.34 26.41
CA LYS A 547 23.76 -5.62 24.96
C LYS A 547 22.36 -6.05 24.55
N CYS A 548 21.81 -5.44 23.51
CA CYS A 548 20.49 -5.79 22.99
C CYS A 548 20.57 -6.41 21.59
N LYS A 549 19.99 -7.60 21.43
CA LYS A 549 19.96 -8.34 20.16
C LYS A 549 18.53 -8.70 19.79
N ILE A 550 18.13 -8.49 18.54
CA ILE A 550 16.84 -9.00 18.03
C ILE A 550 17.00 -10.48 17.67
N LEU A 551 16.12 -11.31 18.21
CA LEU A 551 16.07 -12.76 17.95
C LEU A 551 15.13 -13.06 16.77
N ALA A 552 13.94 -12.45 16.76
CA ALA A 552 12.93 -12.68 15.73
C ALA A 552 12.06 -11.44 15.48
N TYR A 553 11.42 -11.40 14.31
CA TYR A 553 10.42 -10.41 13.93
C TYR A 553 9.08 -11.11 13.67
N GLU A 554 8.05 -10.80 14.46
CA GLU A 554 6.69 -11.29 14.31
C GLU A 554 5.67 -10.23 14.73
N ASN A 555 4.79 -9.82 13.83
CA ASN A 555 3.80 -8.77 14.11
C ASN A 555 2.54 -9.31 14.77
N GLU A 556 2.18 -10.57 14.51
CA GLU A 556 1.04 -11.23 15.15
C GLU A 556 1.36 -11.44 16.64
N ILE A 557 0.43 -11.06 17.51
CA ILE A 557 0.66 -11.03 18.95
C ILE A 557 0.80 -12.45 19.50
N GLY A 558 -0.08 -13.38 19.08
CA GLY A 558 -0.04 -14.77 19.51
C GLY A 558 1.26 -15.46 19.11
N ALA A 559 1.61 -15.42 17.82
CA ALA A 559 2.82 -15.99 17.27
C ALA A 559 4.09 -15.37 17.89
N ARG A 560 4.12 -14.06 18.11
CA ARG A 560 5.26 -13.40 18.77
C ARG A 560 5.44 -13.86 20.21
N LYS A 561 4.35 -13.99 20.97
CA LYS A 561 4.39 -14.54 22.34
C LYS A 561 4.83 -16.00 22.37
N ILE A 562 4.39 -16.80 21.40
CA ILE A 562 4.85 -18.19 21.25
C ILE A 562 6.35 -18.21 20.96
N LEU A 563 6.86 -17.37 20.06
CA LEU A 563 8.29 -17.27 19.76
C LEU A 563 9.12 -16.82 20.98
N GLU A 564 8.64 -15.83 21.75
CA GLU A 564 9.27 -15.42 23.01
C GLU A 564 9.37 -16.61 23.97
N ALA A 565 8.27 -17.31 24.22
CA ALA A 565 8.24 -18.46 25.11
C ALA A 565 9.15 -19.60 24.61
N LEU A 566 9.23 -19.82 23.30
CA LEU A 566 10.10 -20.81 22.69
C LEU A 566 11.58 -20.48 22.92
N HIS A 567 11.97 -19.21 22.73
CA HIS A 567 13.34 -18.76 23.00
C HIS A 567 13.69 -18.79 24.49
N ILE A 568 12.76 -18.44 25.39
CA ILE A 568 12.97 -18.58 26.85
C ILE A 568 13.21 -20.03 27.21
N ARG A 569 12.42 -20.97 26.68
CA ARG A 569 12.59 -22.39 26.98
C ARG A 569 13.93 -22.94 26.47
N GLU A 570 14.29 -22.63 25.22
CA GLU A 570 15.52 -23.13 24.61
C GLU A 570 16.78 -22.57 25.29
N ARG A 571 16.80 -21.26 25.58
CA ARG A 571 17.99 -20.58 26.11
C ARG A 571 18.05 -20.54 27.63
N ASN A 572 16.97 -20.92 28.31
CA ASN A 572 16.86 -21.02 29.75
C ASN A 572 17.39 -19.77 30.53
N PRO A 573 16.98 -18.53 30.17
CA PRO A 573 17.50 -17.30 30.74
C PRO A 573 17.19 -17.17 32.25
N LYS A 574 18.17 -16.77 33.08
CA LYS A 574 17.96 -16.61 34.54
C LYS A 574 17.13 -15.37 34.90
N LEU A 575 17.17 -14.31 34.09
CA LEU A 575 16.42 -13.08 34.36
C LEU A 575 14.91 -13.19 34.10
N ASN A 576 14.45 -14.22 33.39
CA ASN A 576 13.02 -14.44 33.13
C ASN A 576 12.38 -15.25 34.27
N ASN A 577 11.17 -14.85 34.68
CA ASN A 577 10.38 -15.60 35.67
C ASN A 577 9.61 -16.79 35.07
N ARG A 578 9.70 -17.00 33.74
CA ARG A 578 9.12 -18.11 32.96
C ARG A 578 7.60 -18.22 32.97
N ASN A 579 6.90 -17.25 33.54
CA ASN A 579 5.44 -17.21 33.49
C ASN A 579 4.92 -17.12 32.05
N GLU A 580 5.75 -16.64 31.12
CA GLU A 580 5.48 -16.57 29.69
C GLU A 580 5.41 -17.95 29.01
N CYS A 581 6.05 -18.98 29.60
CA CYS A 581 6.13 -20.33 29.01
C CYS A 581 4.90 -21.21 29.30
N ILE A 582 4.02 -20.81 30.22
CA ILE A 582 2.83 -21.58 30.61
C ILE A 582 1.88 -21.80 29.42
N ALA A 583 1.94 -20.94 28.40
CA ALA A 583 1.13 -21.03 27.19
C ALA A 583 1.66 -22.00 26.12
N ILE A 584 2.88 -22.54 26.23
CA ILE A 584 3.34 -23.58 25.32
C ILE A 584 2.79 -24.91 25.81
N THR A 585 1.66 -25.33 25.23
CA THR A 585 1.06 -26.63 25.49
C THR A 585 2.06 -27.74 25.16
N SER A 586 1.93 -28.88 25.86
CA SER A 586 2.69 -30.11 25.60
C SER A 586 2.66 -30.53 24.12
N GLU A 587 1.62 -30.13 23.40
CA GLU A 587 1.39 -30.36 21.97
C GLU A 587 2.44 -29.71 21.05
N LEU A 588 3.09 -28.63 21.47
CA LEU A 588 4.11 -27.95 20.66
C LEU A 588 5.54 -28.46 20.93
N LEU A 589 5.73 -29.28 21.97
CA LEU A 589 7.04 -29.85 22.33
C LEU A 589 7.71 -30.64 21.18
N PRO A 590 7.00 -31.51 20.43
CA PRO A 590 7.63 -32.30 19.37
C PRO A 590 8.15 -31.45 18.20
N PHE A 591 7.70 -30.20 18.07
CA PHE A 591 7.99 -29.35 16.92
C PHE A 591 9.19 -28.41 17.15
N ILE A 592 9.70 -28.28 18.38
CA ILE A 592 10.83 -27.38 18.72
C ILE A 592 12.08 -27.65 17.89
N PRO A 593 12.52 -28.91 17.68
CA PRO A 593 13.75 -29.16 16.93
C PRO A 593 13.69 -28.64 15.49
N PHE A 594 12.48 -28.44 14.96
CA PHE A 594 12.24 -27.91 13.62
C PHE A 594 12.19 -26.37 13.56
N CYS A 595 12.23 -25.68 14.70
CA CYS A 595 12.12 -24.21 14.76
C CYS A 595 13.46 -23.47 14.60
N GLY A 596 14.61 -24.17 14.67
CA GLY A 596 15.94 -23.57 14.48
C GLY A 596 16.26 -22.41 15.42
N LEU A 597 15.95 -22.57 16.71
CA LEU A 597 15.95 -21.53 17.77
C LEU A 597 17.30 -21.30 18.45
#